data_AF-A0A1B9J0S4-F1
#
_entry.id   AF-A0A1B9J0S4-F1
#
_cell.length_a   1.000
_cell.length_b   1.000
_cell.length_c   1.000
_cell.angle_alpha   90.00
_cell.angle_beta   90.00
_cell.angle_gamma   90.00
#
_symmetry.space_group_name_H-M   'P 1'
#
loop_
_entity.id
_entity.type
_entity.pdbx_description
1 polymer ?
#
loop_
_entity_poly.entity_id
_entity_poly.type
_entity_poly.pdbx_seq_one_letter_code
_entity_poly.pdbx_strand_id
1 'polypeptide(L)'
;MKLSILLTVLPILAVSSAAPAQESSKSISSSKIQNGSSTSSSRISTSTVITSSRVSSITSAKSSALSNGSSKVISTSKAPSSSSSSKSSSASTFKSSSSTSTIKASTSTAKTSNSSSSIKPASSSISSSKLASVSTSSTKPTSSSVGNTLKSTATSTSTSSAAQTTSSSSSAVGLGLSSASYSKLTTTKGLGWYYNWSPSGFSGMSSEFVPMIWGEGSIDPWDGTVPSGSSHILGFNEPDQSWQVGGSDMNVTYAATLHQKWTNKLKDKTVKIGSPAVARGGEWWFNGWITACNGQCKFDFVPIHFYGTNANDLITYIKSFPSQSKPIWLTEVACLDFLSGQICTLDQNKQFMQTAITWFRSTEGQKYIQRWSWFGAFPDQYDKPYGLENQNSTLNDLGKYYLSI
;
A
#
# COMPACT_ATOMS: atom_id res chain seq x y z
N MET A 1 -25.79 42.42 7.00
CA MET A 1 -25.53 41.33 6.02
C MET A 1 -24.25 41.64 5.25
N LYS A 2 -23.31 40.68 5.19
CA LYS A 2 -22.34 40.51 4.09
C LYS A 2 -21.78 39.09 4.23
N LEU A 3 -22.30 38.17 3.41
CA LEU A 3 -21.91 36.76 3.44
C LEU A 3 -20.78 36.54 2.42
N SER A 4 -19.53 36.57 2.89
CA SER A 4 -18.40 36.21 2.05
C SER A 4 -18.34 34.69 1.91
N ILE A 5 -18.85 34.17 0.80
CA ILE A 5 -18.69 32.76 0.43
C ILE A 5 -17.22 32.55 0.04
N LEU A 6 -16.42 32.06 0.98
CA LEU A 6 -15.05 31.64 0.71
C LEU A 6 -15.10 30.28 0.02
N LEU A 7 -15.06 30.29 -1.31
CA LEU A 7 -15.02 29.07 -2.11
C LEU A 7 -13.62 28.45 -1.97
N THR A 8 -13.45 27.56 -1.00
CA THR A 8 -12.20 26.85 -0.76
C THR A 8 -11.95 25.85 -1.88
N VAL A 9 -11.18 26.27 -2.89
CA VAL A 9 -10.60 25.37 -3.87
C VAL A 9 -9.63 24.45 -3.13
N LEU A 10 -10.05 23.21 -2.90
CA LEU A 10 -9.15 22.18 -2.37
C LEU A 10 -8.04 21.96 -3.41
N PRO A 11 -6.75 22.11 -3.05
CA PRO A 11 -5.71 21.53 -3.87
C PRO A 11 -5.86 20.01 -3.76
N ILE A 12 -6.01 19.34 -4.91
CA ILE A 12 -5.80 17.89 -4.98
C ILE A 12 -4.29 17.70 -4.84
N LEU A 13 -3.83 17.57 -3.59
CA LEU A 13 -2.49 17.14 -3.25
C LEU A 13 -2.38 15.69 -3.71
N ALA A 14 -1.84 15.48 -4.91
CA ALA A 14 -1.42 14.17 -5.37
C ALA A 14 -0.43 13.61 -4.35
N VAL A 15 -0.84 12.57 -3.64
CA VAL A 15 0.02 11.90 -2.67
C VAL A 15 1.01 11.08 -3.47
N SER A 16 2.30 11.26 -3.23
CA SER A 16 3.28 10.46 -3.98
C SER A 16 3.09 8.98 -3.67
N SER A 17 3.05 8.13 -4.70
CA SER A 17 3.26 6.70 -4.49
C SER A 17 4.75 6.46 -4.23
N ALA A 18 5.06 5.31 -3.64
CA ALA A 18 6.42 4.78 -3.66
C ALA A 18 6.58 3.62 -4.66
N ALA A 19 5.48 3.08 -5.20
CA ALA A 19 5.49 1.93 -6.08
C ALA A 19 6.30 2.18 -7.37
N PRO A 20 7.22 1.28 -7.77
CA PRO A 20 7.95 1.41 -9.03
C PRO A 20 7.01 1.26 -10.22
N ALA A 21 6.85 2.33 -11.01
CA ALA A 21 6.01 2.34 -12.19
C ALA A 21 6.49 1.33 -13.25
N GLN A 22 5.54 0.66 -13.91
CA GLN A 22 5.83 -0.28 -15.01
C GLN A 22 6.37 0.47 -16.24
N GLU A 23 7.67 0.34 -16.54
CA GLU A 23 8.22 0.83 -17.81
C GLU A 23 7.55 0.13 -19.01
N SER A 24 6.95 0.91 -19.90
CA SER A 24 6.34 0.39 -21.13
C SER A 24 7.41 -0.07 -22.14
N SER A 25 7.85 -1.31 -22.00
CA SER A 25 8.86 -1.94 -22.86
C SER A 25 8.36 -2.10 -24.31
N LYS A 26 8.61 -1.06 -25.13
CA LYS A 26 8.37 -1.08 -26.58
C LYS A 26 9.28 -2.10 -27.26
N SER A 27 8.78 -3.31 -27.47
CA SER A 27 9.49 -4.36 -28.20
C SER A 27 9.64 -3.98 -29.68
N ILE A 28 10.85 -3.57 -30.07
CA ILE A 28 11.19 -3.33 -31.48
C ILE A 28 11.29 -4.70 -32.17
N SER A 29 10.22 -5.07 -32.88
CA SER A 29 10.17 -6.30 -33.66
C SER A 29 11.12 -6.22 -34.86
N SER A 30 12.29 -6.85 -34.74
CA SER A 30 13.27 -6.98 -35.82
C SER A 30 12.87 -8.12 -36.76
N SER A 31 12.17 -7.79 -37.85
CA SER A 31 11.69 -8.74 -38.86
C SER A 31 12.86 -9.38 -39.64
N LYS A 32 13.31 -10.56 -39.20
CA LYS A 32 14.36 -11.32 -39.88
C LYS A 32 13.78 -12.11 -41.05
N ILE A 33 14.18 -11.75 -42.26
CA ILE A 33 13.73 -12.37 -43.51
C ILE A 33 14.03 -13.87 -43.51
N GLN A 34 13.02 -14.71 -43.75
CA GLN A 34 13.22 -16.10 -44.15
C GLN A 34 13.64 -16.16 -45.62
N ASN A 35 14.68 -16.94 -45.91
CA ASN A 35 14.88 -17.50 -47.24
C ASN A 35 15.05 -19.01 -47.07
N GLY A 36 14.32 -19.79 -47.86
CA GLY A 36 14.21 -21.24 -47.66
C GLY A 36 15.18 -22.03 -48.52
N SER A 37 15.72 -23.12 -47.97
CA SER A 37 16.15 -24.27 -48.75
C SER A 37 16.02 -25.54 -47.91
N SER A 38 15.64 -26.64 -48.56
CA SER A 38 15.43 -27.95 -47.95
C SER A 38 16.64 -28.86 -48.20
N THR A 39 16.94 -29.77 -47.27
CA THR A 39 16.99 -31.24 -47.53
C THR A 39 17.46 -32.07 -46.32
N SER A 40 16.87 -33.26 -46.22
CA SER A 40 17.47 -34.56 -45.84
C SER A 40 18.41 -34.70 -44.62
N SER A 41 17.82 -35.22 -43.54
CA SER A 41 18.22 -36.47 -42.85
C SER A 41 19.69 -36.95 -42.86
N SER A 42 20.29 -37.05 -41.67
CA SER A 42 20.90 -38.31 -41.19
C SER A 42 21.09 -38.30 -39.66
N ARG A 43 21.27 -39.49 -39.06
CA ARG A 43 21.79 -39.70 -37.70
C ARG A 43 23.15 -40.38 -37.82
N ILE A 44 24.10 -40.09 -36.92
CA ILE A 44 24.93 -41.07 -36.17
C ILE A 44 25.87 -40.32 -35.18
N SER A 45 26.49 -41.07 -34.27
CA SER A 45 26.99 -40.63 -32.97
C SER A 45 28.49 -40.24 -32.91
N THR A 46 28.89 -39.84 -31.69
CA THR A 46 30.22 -40.00 -31.06
C THR A 46 31.40 -39.11 -31.45
N SER A 47 31.71 -38.19 -30.53
CA SER A 47 32.99 -38.06 -29.81
C SER A 47 34.33 -38.03 -30.56
N THR A 48 35.13 -36.98 -30.31
CA THR A 48 36.43 -37.09 -29.60
C THR A 48 36.89 -35.70 -29.10
N VAL A 49 37.62 -35.67 -27.99
CA VAL A 49 38.24 -34.45 -27.41
C VAL A 49 39.71 -34.40 -27.81
N ILE A 50 40.17 -33.29 -28.39
CA ILE A 50 41.60 -32.93 -28.40
C ILE A 50 41.78 -31.45 -28.03
N THR A 51 42.72 -31.22 -27.13
CA THR A 51 43.19 -29.95 -26.56
C THR A 51 44.22 -29.25 -27.45
N SER A 52 44.39 -27.92 -27.32
CA SER A 52 45.68 -27.33 -26.87
C SER A 52 45.77 -25.80 -27.01
N SER A 53 45.95 -25.16 -25.85
CA SER A 53 46.75 -23.98 -25.53
C SER A 53 47.78 -23.43 -26.55
N ARG A 54 47.72 -22.11 -26.81
CA ARG A 54 48.77 -21.05 -26.65
C ARG A 54 48.16 -19.70 -27.13
N VAL A 55 48.27 -18.54 -26.47
CA VAL A 55 49.40 -17.82 -25.82
C VAL A 55 50.40 -17.24 -26.82
N SER A 56 50.27 -15.95 -27.14
CA SER A 56 51.34 -14.94 -26.97
C SER A 56 50.91 -13.51 -27.37
N SER A 57 51.44 -12.53 -26.63
CA SER A 57 51.19 -11.09 -26.76
C SER A 57 51.97 -10.42 -27.90
N ILE A 58 51.50 -9.27 -28.41
CA ILE A 58 52.33 -8.22 -29.03
C ILE A 58 51.95 -6.87 -28.42
N THR A 59 52.92 -5.95 -28.34
CA THR A 59 52.89 -4.72 -27.53
C THR A 59 52.93 -3.42 -28.33
N SER A 60 52.32 -2.38 -27.77
CA SER A 60 52.76 -0.97 -27.79
C SER A 60 52.96 -0.21 -29.13
N ALA A 61 52.26 0.94 -29.21
CA ALA A 61 52.84 2.18 -29.70
C ALA A 61 52.31 3.38 -28.87
N LYS A 62 53.07 4.47 -28.80
CA LYS A 62 52.77 5.65 -27.96
C LYS A 62 53.11 6.93 -28.72
N SER A 63 52.20 7.92 -28.68
CA SER A 63 52.49 9.35 -28.91
C SER A 63 51.58 10.16 -27.98
N SER A 64 51.98 11.12 -27.13
CA SER A 64 53.02 12.18 -27.16
C SER A 64 52.57 13.42 -27.97
N ALA A 65 52.65 14.66 -27.46
CA ALA A 65 52.87 15.16 -26.08
C ALA A 65 52.55 16.67 -25.93
N LEU A 66 52.54 17.19 -24.68
CA LEU A 66 52.77 18.61 -24.26
C LEU A 66 51.73 19.67 -24.70
N SER A 67 51.52 20.85 -24.09
CA SER A 67 51.76 21.47 -22.75
C SER A 67 50.94 22.82 -22.72
N ASN A 68 50.87 23.72 -21.73
CA ASN A 68 51.40 23.99 -20.36
C ASN A 68 50.42 25.02 -19.70
N GLY A 69 50.54 25.58 -18.48
CA GLY A 69 51.42 25.38 -17.32
C GLY A 69 51.48 26.62 -16.39
N SER A 70 51.41 26.46 -15.05
CA SER A 70 51.75 27.45 -13.98
C SER A 70 50.92 28.75 -13.83
N SER A 71 50.86 29.46 -12.68
CA SER A 71 51.16 29.14 -11.25
C SER A 71 50.58 30.17 -10.24
N LYS A 72 50.01 29.69 -9.12
CA LYS A 72 50.07 30.14 -7.69
C LYS A 72 50.28 31.65 -7.29
N VAL A 73 49.51 32.17 -6.31
CA VAL A 73 49.91 32.95 -5.06
C VAL A 73 48.87 34.01 -4.54
N ILE A 74 48.30 33.76 -3.33
CA ILE A 74 48.02 34.64 -2.15
C ILE A 74 47.57 36.13 -2.32
N SER A 75 46.37 36.55 -1.81
CA SER A 75 46.22 37.26 -0.50
C SER A 75 44.81 37.83 -0.13
N THR A 76 44.61 38.01 1.19
CA THR A 76 43.54 38.60 2.04
C THR A 76 42.85 39.92 1.56
N SER A 77 41.60 40.28 1.94
CA SER A 77 41.23 40.72 3.32
C SER A 77 39.77 41.26 3.50
N LYS A 78 39.33 41.38 4.77
CA LYS A 78 38.35 42.30 5.42
C LYS A 78 36.84 42.32 5.08
N ALA A 79 36.03 42.29 6.16
CA ALA A 79 34.71 42.94 6.29
C ALA A 79 34.86 44.37 6.89
N PRO A 80 33.77 45.18 6.99
CA PRO A 80 33.11 45.32 8.31
C PRO A 80 31.57 45.40 8.23
N SER A 81 30.90 46.23 9.04
CA SER A 81 29.56 45.95 9.62
C SER A 81 28.51 47.07 9.58
N SER A 82 27.28 46.68 9.91
CA SER A 82 26.27 47.37 10.76
C SER A 82 25.38 48.54 10.26
N SER A 83 24.17 48.55 10.84
CA SER A 83 23.31 49.68 11.27
C SER A 83 22.45 50.51 10.27
N SER A 84 21.13 50.21 10.33
CA SER A 84 20.01 51.12 10.70
C SER A 84 19.42 52.20 9.77
N SER A 85 18.07 52.20 9.80
CA SER A 85 17.13 53.35 9.88
C SER A 85 16.83 54.26 8.66
N SER A 86 15.61 54.02 8.12
CA SER A 86 14.54 55.00 7.83
C SER A 86 14.76 56.18 6.86
N LYS A 87 13.88 56.27 5.84
CA LYS A 87 13.15 57.50 5.51
C LYS A 87 11.86 57.25 4.71
N SER A 88 10.92 58.17 4.94
CA SER A 88 9.77 58.67 4.14
C SER A 88 9.72 58.32 2.64
N SER A 89 8.57 58.33 1.95
CA SER A 89 7.46 59.31 2.08
C SER A 89 6.08 58.83 1.56
N SER A 90 5.03 59.55 1.94
CA SER A 90 3.64 59.40 1.46
C SER A 90 3.25 60.48 0.44
N ALA A 91 2.00 60.42 -0.08
CA ALA A 91 1.30 61.42 -0.92
C ALA A 91 1.65 61.45 -2.43
N SER A 92 0.73 61.72 -3.38
CA SER A 92 -0.76 61.78 -3.31
C SER A 92 -1.48 61.88 -4.68
N THR A 93 -2.80 61.57 -4.66
CA THR A 93 -3.92 62.20 -5.43
C THR A 93 -4.12 62.07 -6.96
N PHE A 94 -5.22 61.37 -7.30
CA PHE A 94 -6.40 61.80 -8.13
C PHE A 94 -6.51 61.69 -9.68
N LYS A 95 -7.65 61.08 -10.06
CA LYS A 95 -8.65 61.43 -11.12
C LYS A 95 -8.54 60.89 -12.57
N SER A 96 -9.35 59.86 -12.80
CA SER A 96 -10.45 59.77 -13.79
C SER A 96 -10.24 60.13 -15.28
N SER A 97 -10.51 59.15 -16.14
CA SER A 97 -11.19 59.32 -17.44
C SER A 97 -12.17 58.16 -17.66
N SER A 98 -13.17 58.34 -18.54
CA SER A 98 -14.36 57.47 -18.67
C SER A 98 -14.58 56.98 -20.10
N SER A 99 -15.11 55.76 -20.26
CA SER A 99 -15.82 55.34 -21.49
C SER A 99 -16.84 54.24 -21.19
N THR A 100 -17.87 54.13 -22.04
CA THR A 100 -19.13 53.40 -21.78
C THR A 100 -19.31 52.20 -22.72
N SER A 101 -19.87 51.11 -22.22
CA SER A 101 -20.65 50.17 -23.05
C SER A 101 -21.80 49.53 -22.26
N THR A 102 -22.98 49.53 -22.84
CA THR A 102 -24.23 48.95 -22.30
C THR A 102 -24.36 47.47 -22.68
N ILE A 103 -25.20 46.70 -21.96
CA ILE A 103 -26.40 46.03 -22.50
C ILE A 103 -27.40 45.69 -21.37
N LYS A 104 -28.59 46.31 -21.48
CA LYS A 104 -29.95 45.78 -21.24
C LYS A 104 -30.18 44.67 -20.18
N ALA A 105 -30.89 45.02 -19.11
CA ALA A 105 -31.66 44.07 -18.29
C ALA A 105 -33.06 43.82 -18.88
N SER A 106 -33.73 42.75 -18.45
CA SER A 106 -35.17 42.51 -18.69
C SER A 106 -35.79 41.76 -17.51
N THR A 107 -36.97 42.18 -17.07
CA THR A 107 -37.55 41.83 -15.77
C THR A 107 -38.64 40.78 -15.89
N SER A 108 -38.66 39.79 -15.01
CA SER A 108 -39.83 38.93 -14.76
C SER A 108 -40.04 38.76 -13.26
N THR A 109 -41.23 39.10 -12.77
CA THR A 109 -41.60 39.07 -11.36
C THR A 109 -41.97 37.66 -10.88
N ALA A 110 -41.60 37.33 -9.64
CA ALA A 110 -42.11 36.17 -8.91
C ALA A 110 -42.64 36.62 -7.53
N LYS A 111 -43.71 35.96 -7.05
CA LYS A 111 -44.46 36.41 -5.86
C LYS A 111 -43.89 35.84 -4.56
N THR A 112 -44.13 36.56 -3.47
CA THR A 112 -43.87 36.14 -2.09
C THR A 112 -44.84 35.06 -1.61
N SER A 113 -44.33 34.06 -0.90
CA SER A 113 -45.11 33.20 0.01
C SER A 113 -44.26 32.82 1.22
N ASN A 114 -44.56 33.40 2.39
CA ASN A 114 -43.87 33.07 3.65
C ASN A 114 -44.50 31.82 4.29
N SER A 115 -43.66 30.84 4.63
CA SER A 115 -44.01 29.79 5.61
C SER A 115 -42.76 29.21 6.26
N SER A 116 -42.45 29.67 7.47
CA SER A 116 -41.38 29.13 8.32
C SER A 116 -41.79 29.22 9.79
N SER A 117 -42.38 28.14 10.31
CA SER A 117 -42.92 28.07 11.68
C SER A 117 -41.89 27.54 12.67
N SER A 118 -41.58 28.34 13.70
CA SER A 118 -40.64 27.99 14.77
C SER A 118 -41.15 26.87 15.69
N ILE A 119 -40.24 26.03 16.18
CA ILE A 119 -40.55 24.91 17.09
C ILE A 119 -40.53 25.36 18.55
N LYS A 120 -41.55 24.97 19.33
CA LYS A 120 -41.47 24.80 20.79
C LYS A 120 -42.25 23.53 21.20
N PRO A 121 -41.93 22.88 22.32
CA PRO A 121 -42.44 21.54 22.62
C PRO A 121 -43.82 21.56 23.28
N ALA A 122 -44.54 20.44 23.14
CA ALA A 122 -45.73 20.10 23.92
C ALA A 122 -45.55 18.69 24.51
N SER A 123 -46.04 18.48 25.73
CA SER A 123 -45.90 17.23 26.47
C SER A 123 -46.97 16.20 26.10
N SER A 124 -46.62 14.93 26.10
CA SER A 124 -47.59 13.83 26.22
C SER A 124 -47.06 12.77 27.20
N SER A 125 -47.85 12.45 28.21
CA SER A 125 -47.53 11.49 29.25
C SER A 125 -48.10 10.10 28.93
N ILE A 126 -47.36 9.06 29.30
CA ILE A 126 -47.89 7.79 29.81
C ILE A 126 -46.89 7.28 30.84
N SER A 127 -47.35 6.95 32.04
CA SER A 127 -46.51 6.41 33.12
C SER A 127 -46.56 4.89 33.14
N SER A 128 -45.42 4.25 33.34
CA SER A 128 -45.38 2.84 33.75
C SER A 128 -45.93 2.70 35.18
N SER A 129 -46.82 1.73 35.41
CA SER A 129 -47.22 1.31 36.75
C SER A 129 -46.68 -0.08 37.08
N LYS A 130 -46.36 -0.28 38.35
CA LYS A 130 -45.59 -1.41 38.89
C LYS A 130 -46.55 -2.33 39.65
N LEU A 131 -46.61 -3.62 39.29
CA LEU A 131 -47.26 -4.64 40.12
C LEU A 131 -46.25 -5.36 41.02
N ALA A 132 -46.77 -6.02 42.06
CA ALA A 132 -46.00 -6.42 43.24
C ALA A 132 -45.81 -7.94 43.37
N SER A 133 -45.01 -8.31 44.37
CA SER A 133 -44.68 -9.67 44.81
C SER A 133 -45.88 -10.50 45.25
N VAL A 134 -45.81 -11.82 45.01
CA VAL A 134 -46.55 -12.86 45.74
C VAL A 134 -45.53 -13.85 46.33
N SER A 135 -45.83 -14.40 47.51
CA SER A 135 -44.86 -15.08 48.37
C SER A 135 -44.90 -16.62 48.30
N THR A 136 -43.75 -17.22 48.58
CA THR A 136 -43.52 -18.52 49.24
C THR A 136 -44.69 -19.51 49.43
N SER A 137 -44.48 -20.75 48.98
CA SER A 137 -44.93 -21.95 49.71
C SER A 137 -43.81 -23.00 49.69
N SER A 138 -43.82 -23.94 50.65
CA SER A 138 -42.69 -24.84 50.93
C SER A 138 -43.14 -26.27 51.23
N THR A 139 -42.39 -27.25 50.72
CA THR A 139 -42.52 -28.66 51.12
C THR A 139 -41.15 -29.36 51.18
N LYS A 140 -41.06 -30.37 52.05
CA LYS A 140 -39.86 -31.16 52.40
C LYS A 140 -40.23 -32.64 52.30
N PRO A 141 -39.35 -33.50 51.73
CA PRO A 141 -38.78 -34.61 52.51
C PRO A 141 -37.24 -34.48 52.57
N THR A 142 -36.56 -34.59 53.72
CA THR A 142 -36.40 -35.74 54.63
C THR A 142 -35.31 -36.71 54.19
N SER A 143 -34.30 -36.85 55.05
CA SER A 143 -33.09 -37.65 54.88
C SER A 143 -33.25 -39.10 55.36
N SER A 144 -32.60 -40.03 54.68
CA SER A 144 -32.20 -41.35 55.19
C SER A 144 -30.75 -41.66 54.75
N SER A 145 -30.10 -42.64 55.38
CA SER A 145 -28.64 -42.78 55.38
C SER A 145 -28.16 -44.24 55.30
N VAL A 146 -26.84 -44.41 55.28
CA VAL A 146 -26.06 -45.68 55.32
C VAL A 146 -25.94 -46.43 53.99
N GLY A 147 -24.70 -46.79 53.61
CA GLY A 147 -24.41 -47.56 52.39
C GLY A 147 -22.95 -47.56 51.94
N ASN A 148 -21.99 -47.89 52.81
CA ASN A 148 -20.58 -47.99 52.42
C ASN A 148 -20.35 -49.16 51.43
N THR A 149 -19.72 -48.89 50.28
CA THR A 149 -18.90 -49.89 49.57
C THR A 149 -17.78 -49.17 48.82
N LEU A 150 -16.53 -49.46 49.18
CA LEU A 150 -15.35 -48.99 48.46
C LEU A 150 -15.13 -49.86 47.22
N LYS A 151 -14.97 -49.25 46.04
CA LYS A 151 -14.23 -49.89 44.94
C LYS A 151 -13.48 -48.85 44.12
N SER A 152 -12.15 -48.96 44.14
CA SER A 152 -11.26 -48.09 43.38
C SER A 152 -11.23 -48.49 41.90
N THR A 153 -11.34 -47.51 41.01
CA THR A 153 -10.92 -47.58 39.60
C THR A 153 -10.35 -46.21 39.23
N ALA A 154 -9.27 -46.18 38.44
CA ALA A 154 -8.37 -45.04 38.36
C ALA A 154 -8.88 -43.84 37.53
N THR A 155 -8.42 -42.66 37.93
CA THR A 155 -8.54 -41.39 37.21
C THR A 155 -7.90 -41.46 35.81
N SER A 156 -8.65 -41.09 34.79
CA SER A 156 -8.15 -40.84 33.42
C SER A 156 -8.61 -39.47 32.93
N THR A 157 -8.20 -38.41 33.63
CA THR A 157 -8.46 -37.03 33.22
C THR A 157 -7.76 -36.74 31.89
N SER A 158 -8.52 -36.74 30.79
CA SER A 158 -8.02 -36.38 29.47
C SER A 158 -7.77 -34.87 29.39
N THR A 159 -6.64 -34.42 29.94
CA THR A 159 -6.10 -33.09 29.66
C THR A 159 -5.71 -33.03 28.19
N SER A 160 -6.67 -32.63 27.36
CA SER A 160 -6.44 -32.24 25.97
C SER A 160 -5.58 -30.98 25.95
N SER A 161 -4.27 -31.17 26.07
CA SER A 161 -3.28 -30.13 25.80
C SER A 161 -3.47 -29.66 24.36
N ALA A 162 -4.18 -28.55 24.20
CA ALA A 162 -4.30 -27.87 22.93
C ALA A 162 -2.88 -27.43 22.51
N ALA A 163 -2.26 -28.23 21.64
CA ALA A 163 -0.95 -27.95 21.10
C ALA A 163 -1.03 -26.63 20.34
N GLN A 164 -0.59 -25.54 20.98
CA GLN A 164 -0.62 -24.20 20.42
C GLN A 164 0.37 -24.16 19.25
N THR A 165 -0.14 -24.37 18.05
CA THR A 165 0.63 -24.38 16.80
C THR A 165 1.10 -22.96 16.50
N THR A 166 2.27 -22.62 17.03
CA THR A 166 2.98 -21.33 16.85
C THR A 166 3.56 -21.14 15.43
N SER A 167 2.94 -21.78 14.43
CA SER A 167 3.33 -21.79 13.01
C SER A 167 2.62 -20.72 12.17
N SER A 168 2.02 -19.71 12.80
CA SER A 168 1.18 -18.68 12.17
C SER A 168 1.79 -17.27 12.13
N SER A 169 3.01 -17.07 12.68
CA SER A 169 3.58 -15.73 12.89
C SER A 169 4.17 -15.05 11.64
N SER A 170 4.60 -15.85 10.65
CA SER A 170 5.26 -15.36 9.42
C SER A 170 4.33 -15.21 8.23
N SER A 171 3.25 -16.00 8.11
CA SER A 171 2.36 -16.01 6.94
C SER A 171 1.65 -14.68 6.67
N ALA A 172 1.56 -13.81 7.68
CA ALA A 172 1.06 -12.43 7.56
C ALA A 172 2.12 -11.43 7.05
N VAL A 173 3.39 -11.72 7.25
CA VAL A 173 4.53 -10.81 7.02
C VAL A 173 5.00 -10.91 5.57
N GLY A 174 5.06 -9.77 4.87
CA GLY A 174 5.44 -9.71 3.47
C GLY A 174 6.43 -8.60 3.13
N LEU A 175 6.88 -8.60 1.88
CA LEU A 175 7.67 -7.51 1.28
C LEU A 175 7.25 -7.31 -0.17
N GLY A 176 7.17 -6.04 -0.60
CA GLY A 176 7.27 -5.68 -2.01
C GLY A 176 8.74 -5.70 -2.42
N LEU A 177 9.09 -6.46 -3.47
CA LEU A 177 10.49 -6.73 -3.84
C LEU A 177 10.80 -6.32 -5.28
N SER A 178 12.00 -5.77 -5.48
CA SER A 178 12.54 -5.49 -6.81
C SER A 178 13.31 -6.67 -7.43
N SER A 179 13.58 -6.56 -8.72
CA SER A 179 14.50 -7.46 -9.44
C SER A 179 15.96 -7.37 -8.93
N ALA A 180 16.35 -6.26 -8.28
CA ALA A 180 17.64 -6.12 -7.61
C ALA A 180 17.66 -6.79 -6.22
N SER A 181 16.52 -6.76 -5.51
CA SER A 181 16.34 -7.33 -4.16
C SER A 181 16.35 -8.86 -4.16
N TYR A 182 15.49 -9.49 -4.97
CA TYR A 182 15.03 -10.86 -4.73
C TYR A 182 16.16 -11.91 -4.64
N SER A 183 17.24 -11.71 -5.40
CA SER A 183 18.34 -12.69 -5.53
C SER A 183 19.09 -13.01 -4.22
N LYS A 184 18.93 -12.19 -3.19
CA LYS A 184 19.48 -12.40 -1.83
C LYS A 184 18.43 -12.78 -0.80
N LEU A 185 17.15 -12.69 -1.14
CA LEU A 185 16.01 -12.82 -0.23
C LEU A 185 15.18 -14.09 -0.48
N THR A 186 15.63 -14.96 -1.39
CA THR A 186 14.96 -16.21 -1.80
C THR A 186 14.57 -17.13 -0.65
N THR A 187 15.38 -17.22 0.40
CA THR A 187 15.13 -18.09 1.57
C THR A 187 15.07 -17.30 2.88
N THR A 188 14.34 -16.18 2.88
CA THR A 188 14.29 -15.26 4.03
C THR A 188 13.43 -15.81 5.17
N LYS A 189 14.04 -16.11 6.32
CA LYS A 189 13.30 -16.49 7.54
C LYS A 189 12.41 -15.33 8.00
N GLY A 190 11.16 -15.64 8.33
CA GLY A 190 10.14 -14.67 8.78
C GLY A 190 9.26 -14.12 7.66
N LEU A 191 9.71 -14.17 6.40
CA LEU A 191 8.96 -13.72 5.23
C LEU A 191 7.95 -14.80 4.79
N GLY A 192 6.65 -14.58 5.02
CA GLY A 192 5.60 -15.50 4.60
C GLY A 192 5.23 -15.36 3.12
N TRP A 193 5.16 -14.14 2.62
CA TRP A 193 4.75 -13.82 1.24
C TRP A 193 5.57 -12.67 0.65
N TYR A 194 5.49 -12.47 -0.66
CA TYR A 194 6.05 -11.30 -1.34
C TYR A 194 5.23 -10.95 -2.59
N TYR A 195 5.41 -9.73 -3.09
CA TYR A 195 4.90 -9.29 -4.38
C TYR A 195 5.90 -8.36 -5.07
N ASN A 196 5.63 -7.97 -6.32
CA ASN A 196 6.55 -7.18 -7.15
C ASN A 196 5.82 -6.30 -8.18
N TRP A 197 4.61 -5.82 -7.85
CA TRP A 197 3.78 -4.96 -8.71
C TRP A 197 3.51 -5.54 -10.13
N SER A 198 3.49 -6.88 -10.25
CA SER A 198 3.42 -7.62 -11.52
C SER A 198 2.57 -8.89 -11.38
N PRO A 199 1.95 -9.40 -12.46
CA PRO A 199 1.29 -10.71 -12.47
C PRO A 199 2.26 -11.91 -12.42
N SER A 200 3.56 -11.67 -12.60
CA SER A 200 4.62 -12.69 -12.64
C SER A 200 5.68 -12.45 -11.58
N GLY A 201 5.94 -13.48 -10.75
CA GLY A 201 6.88 -13.46 -9.64
C GLY A 201 8.32 -13.81 -10.01
N PHE A 202 9.19 -13.87 -9.01
CA PHE A 202 10.59 -14.25 -9.15
C PHE A 202 10.80 -15.76 -8.89
N SER A 203 11.73 -16.37 -9.63
CA SER A 203 12.06 -17.79 -9.50
C SER A 203 12.88 -18.08 -8.23
N GLY A 204 12.59 -19.22 -7.59
CA GLY A 204 13.38 -19.72 -6.45
C GLY A 204 13.08 -19.09 -5.09
N MET A 205 12.05 -18.24 -4.98
CA MET A 205 11.56 -17.72 -3.70
C MET A 205 10.85 -18.83 -2.90
N SER A 206 11.12 -18.95 -1.60
CA SER A 206 10.45 -19.91 -0.69
C SER A 206 9.14 -19.39 -0.11
N SER A 207 8.92 -18.07 -0.15
CA SER A 207 7.72 -17.38 0.35
C SER A 207 6.63 -17.35 -0.74
N GLU A 208 5.36 -17.30 -0.34
CA GLU A 208 4.23 -17.21 -1.29
C GLU A 208 4.39 -15.99 -2.21
N PHE A 209 4.29 -16.17 -3.52
CA PHE A 209 4.13 -15.04 -4.42
C PHE A 209 2.66 -14.62 -4.50
N VAL A 210 2.39 -13.32 -4.33
CA VAL A 210 1.07 -12.72 -4.56
C VAL A 210 1.14 -11.87 -5.83
N PRO A 211 0.61 -12.34 -6.98
CA PRO A 211 0.53 -11.54 -8.21
C PRO A 211 -0.31 -10.27 -8.04
N MET A 212 -0.07 -9.28 -8.89
CA MET A 212 -0.81 -8.02 -8.94
C MET A 212 -1.23 -7.66 -10.37
N ILE A 213 -2.50 -7.30 -10.55
CA ILE A 213 -2.99 -6.63 -11.76
C ILE A 213 -2.88 -5.12 -11.53
N TRP A 214 -1.65 -4.59 -11.70
CA TRP A 214 -1.28 -3.23 -11.27
C TRP A 214 -2.12 -2.12 -11.91
N GLY A 215 -2.46 -2.25 -13.20
CA GLY A 215 -3.28 -1.29 -13.94
C GLY A 215 -3.84 -1.89 -15.22
N GLU A 216 -4.42 -1.06 -16.11
CA GLU A 216 -5.05 -1.56 -17.34
C GLU A 216 -4.07 -2.33 -18.24
N GLY A 217 -2.85 -1.81 -18.40
CA GLY A 217 -1.79 -2.44 -19.19
C GLY A 217 -1.40 -3.85 -18.72
N SER A 218 -1.73 -4.23 -17.48
CA SER A 218 -1.54 -5.59 -16.97
C SER A 218 -2.60 -6.58 -17.45
N ILE A 219 -3.82 -6.12 -17.78
CA ILE A 219 -5.01 -6.97 -17.95
C ILE A 219 -4.96 -7.81 -19.23
N ASP A 220 -4.63 -7.19 -20.36
CA ASP A 220 -4.68 -7.86 -21.66
C ASP A 220 -3.51 -8.84 -21.90
N PRO A 221 -2.24 -8.53 -21.57
CA PRO A 221 -1.15 -9.51 -21.69
C PRO A 221 -1.21 -10.63 -20.63
N TRP A 222 -1.81 -10.41 -19.46
CA TRP A 222 -1.99 -11.47 -18.46
C TRP A 222 -3.09 -12.45 -18.88
N ASP A 223 -2.75 -13.72 -19.10
CA ASP A 223 -3.67 -14.70 -19.69
C ASP A 223 -4.76 -15.25 -18.73
N GLY A 224 -4.78 -14.79 -17.48
CA GLY A 224 -5.67 -15.27 -16.43
C GLY A 224 -5.06 -16.32 -15.49
N THR A 225 -3.85 -16.82 -15.75
CA THR A 225 -3.16 -17.80 -14.89
C THR A 225 -2.40 -17.10 -13.77
N VAL A 226 -2.53 -17.58 -12.52
CA VAL A 226 -1.62 -17.18 -11.44
C VAL A 226 -0.44 -18.16 -11.34
N PRO A 227 0.73 -17.74 -10.84
CA PRO A 227 1.82 -18.66 -10.53
C PRO A 227 1.41 -19.73 -9.51
N SER A 228 2.03 -20.92 -9.61
CA SER A 228 1.72 -22.03 -8.70
C SER A 228 2.08 -21.68 -7.26
N GLY A 229 1.16 -21.96 -6.33
CA GLY A 229 1.30 -21.61 -4.91
C GLY A 229 0.73 -20.24 -4.52
N SER A 230 0.37 -19.38 -5.49
CA SER A 230 -0.34 -18.12 -5.22
C SER A 230 -1.78 -18.40 -4.76
N SER A 231 -2.10 -18.12 -3.49
CA SER A 231 -3.47 -18.25 -2.95
C SER A 231 -4.26 -16.94 -2.99
N HIS A 232 -3.59 -15.81 -3.28
CA HIS A 232 -4.18 -14.48 -3.38
C HIS A 232 -3.70 -13.76 -4.66
N ILE A 233 -4.45 -12.76 -5.12
CA ILE A 233 -4.08 -11.82 -6.20
C ILE A 233 -4.53 -10.40 -5.85
N LEU A 234 -3.66 -9.41 -6.06
CA LEU A 234 -3.92 -7.98 -5.82
C LEU A 234 -4.55 -7.30 -7.04
N GLY A 235 -5.43 -6.33 -6.79
CA GLY A 235 -6.01 -5.45 -7.80
C GLY A 235 -5.09 -4.27 -8.17
N PHE A 236 -5.68 -3.20 -8.71
CA PHE A 236 -4.95 -2.03 -9.20
C PHE A 236 -4.20 -1.28 -8.09
N ASN A 237 -3.05 -0.69 -8.45
CA ASN A 237 -2.18 0.08 -7.56
C ASN A 237 -2.58 1.56 -7.57
N GLU A 238 -3.02 2.09 -6.44
CA GLU A 238 -3.38 3.51 -6.22
C GLU A 238 -4.09 4.14 -7.43
N PRO A 239 -5.26 3.60 -7.85
CA PRO A 239 -6.02 4.14 -8.97
C PRO A 239 -6.57 5.55 -8.69
N ASP A 240 -6.56 5.97 -7.42
CA ASP A 240 -6.87 7.31 -6.95
C ASP A 240 -5.71 8.32 -7.14
N GLN A 241 -4.51 7.84 -7.47
CA GLN A 241 -3.32 8.65 -7.75
C GLN A 241 -2.91 8.56 -9.23
N SER A 242 -2.19 9.57 -9.72
CA SER A 242 -1.80 9.64 -11.13
C SER A 242 -0.55 8.82 -11.45
N TRP A 243 -0.38 8.49 -12.73
CA TRP A 243 0.83 7.81 -13.24
C TRP A 243 2.12 8.61 -13.00
N GLN A 244 2.02 9.94 -12.85
CA GLN A 244 3.16 10.82 -12.57
C GLN A 244 3.79 10.56 -11.21
N VAL A 245 3.01 9.99 -10.28
CA VAL A 245 3.44 9.70 -8.91
C VAL A 245 3.54 8.19 -8.62
N GLY A 246 3.22 7.32 -9.58
CA GLY A 246 3.24 5.85 -9.40
C GLY A 246 1.86 5.20 -9.14
N GLY A 247 0.77 5.97 -9.24
CA GLY A 247 -0.59 5.42 -9.27
C GLY A 247 -1.00 4.90 -10.65
N SER A 248 -2.12 4.16 -10.70
CA SER A 248 -2.65 3.58 -11.95
C SER A 248 -3.70 4.43 -12.65
N ASP A 249 -4.03 5.61 -12.10
CA ASP A 249 -4.81 6.70 -12.72
C ASP A 249 -6.14 6.26 -13.37
N MET A 250 -7.11 5.85 -12.53
CA MET A 250 -8.41 5.37 -13.00
C MET A 250 -9.57 6.06 -12.28
N ASN A 251 -10.59 6.49 -13.02
CA ASN A 251 -11.86 6.83 -12.40
C ASN A 251 -12.59 5.56 -11.91
N VAL A 252 -13.41 5.72 -10.86
CA VAL A 252 -14.08 4.61 -10.15
C VAL A 252 -14.94 3.71 -11.06
N THR A 253 -15.64 4.30 -12.04
CA THR A 253 -16.49 3.55 -12.98
C THR A 253 -15.67 2.70 -13.93
N TYR A 254 -14.60 3.27 -14.48
CA TYR A 254 -13.70 2.55 -15.38
C TYR A 254 -12.96 1.41 -14.66
N ALA A 255 -12.46 1.68 -13.45
CA ALA A 255 -11.86 0.64 -12.61
C ALA A 255 -12.88 -0.46 -12.24
N ALA A 256 -14.15 -0.13 -11.98
CA ALA A 256 -15.19 -1.14 -11.75
C ALA A 256 -15.43 -2.04 -12.99
N THR A 257 -15.39 -1.48 -14.20
CA THR A 257 -15.47 -2.25 -15.45
C THR A 257 -14.23 -3.12 -15.67
N LEU A 258 -13.03 -2.55 -15.52
CA LEU A 258 -11.76 -3.28 -15.70
C LEU A 258 -11.57 -4.38 -14.65
N HIS A 259 -12.03 -4.17 -13.41
CA HIS A 259 -11.99 -5.18 -12.35
C HIS A 259 -12.85 -6.40 -12.69
N GLN A 260 -14.04 -6.18 -13.26
CA GLN A 260 -14.88 -7.26 -13.78
C GLN A 260 -14.23 -7.96 -14.99
N LYS A 261 -13.59 -7.22 -15.90
CA LYS A 261 -12.83 -7.78 -17.05
C LYS A 261 -11.77 -8.78 -16.58
N TRP A 262 -10.89 -8.41 -15.65
CA TRP A 262 -9.79 -9.28 -15.22
C TRP A 262 -10.23 -10.40 -14.25
N THR A 263 -11.13 -10.14 -13.29
CA THR A 263 -11.60 -11.19 -12.36
C THR A 263 -12.44 -12.28 -13.05
N ASN A 264 -13.05 -11.97 -14.19
CA ASN A 264 -13.65 -12.99 -15.05
C ASN A 264 -12.58 -13.81 -15.81
N LYS A 265 -11.50 -13.18 -16.29
CA LYS A 265 -10.34 -13.82 -16.97
C LYS A 265 -9.55 -14.78 -16.08
N LEU A 266 -9.45 -14.50 -14.77
CA LEU A 266 -8.77 -15.34 -13.76
C LEU A 266 -9.19 -16.82 -13.87
N LYS A 267 -8.28 -17.75 -14.14
CA LYS A 267 -8.63 -19.16 -14.40
C LYS A 267 -8.96 -19.93 -13.12
N ASP A 268 -8.13 -19.78 -12.09
CA ASP A 268 -8.35 -20.40 -10.80
C ASP A 268 -9.31 -19.55 -9.96
N LYS A 269 -10.51 -20.08 -9.69
CA LYS A 269 -11.56 -19.40 -8.91
C LYS A 269 -11.48 -19.68 -7.40
N THR A 270 -10.45 -20.38 -6.93
CA THR A 270 -10.16 -20.55 -5.50
C THR A 270 -9.27 -19.43 -4.94
N VAL A 271 -8.46 -18.81 -5.82
CA VAL A 271 -7.59 -17.67 -5.51
C VAL A 271 -8.40 -16.49 -4.99
N LYS A 272 -7.95 -15.91 -3.89
CA LYS A 272 -8.60 -14.79 -3.22
C LYS A 272 -8.26 -13.46 -3.90
N ILE A 273 -9.28 -12.65 -4.19
CA ILE A 273 -9.14 -11.42 -4.95
C ILE A 273 -9.08 -10.21 -4.00
N GLY A 274 -8.04 -9.39 -4.12
CA GLY A 274 -8.01 -8.06 -3.52
C GLY A 274 -8.88 -7.08 -4.30
N SER A 275 -9.48 -6.10 -3.63
CA SER A 275 -9.90 -4.86 -4.29
C SER A 275 -8.69 -4.12 -4.90
N PRO A 276 -8.89 -3.03 -5.65
CA PRO A 276 -7.84 -2.04 -5.84
C PRO A 276 -7.31 -1.56 -4.48
N ALA A 277 -6.00 -1.31 -4.41
CA ALA A 277 -5.32 -0.74 -3.25
C ALA A 277 -5.27 0.77 -3.42
N VAL A 278 -5.98 1.53 -2.57
CA VAL A 278 -5.95 2.99 -2.63
C VAL A 278 -4.83 3.58 -1.78
N ALA A 279 -4.34 4.75 -2.17
CA ALA A 279 -3.41 5.53 -1.36
C ALA A 279 -4.06 6.00 -0.06
N ARG A 280 -3.25 6.48 0.88
CA ARG A 280 -3.74 7.00 2.16
C ARG A 280 -4.66 8.22 1.94
N GLY A 281 -5.92 8.12 2.34
CA GLY A 281 -6.94 9.14 2.11
C GLY A 281 -7.83 8.86 0.88
N GLY A 282 -7.58 7.78 0.13
CA GLY A 282 -8.35 7.33 -1.02
C GLY A 282 -9.71 6.69 -0.68
N GLU A 283 -10.19 6.74 0.56
CA GLU A 283 -11.50 6.19 0.97
C GLU A 283 -12.67 6.74 0.13
N TRP A 284 -12.58 7.99 -0.35
CA TRP A 284 -13.59 8.57 -1.26
C TRP A 284 -13.65 7.80 -2.58
N TRP A 285 -12.49 7.43 -3.12
CA TRP A 285 -12.36 6.66 -4.36
C TRP A 285 -12.86 5.24 -4.12
N PHE A 286 -12.44 4.60 -3.02
CA PHE A 286 -12.86 3.25 -2.68
C PHE A 286 -14.39 3.15 -2.54
N ASN A 287 -15.03 4.07 -1.82
CA ASN A 287 -16.49 4.11 -1.71
C ASN A 287 -17.19 4.37 -3.05
N GLY A 288 -16.61 5.24 -3.90
CA GLY A 288 -17.07 5.45 -5.27
C GLY A 288 -16.96 4.21 -6.15
N TRP A 289 -15.89 3.42 -6.00
CA TRP A 289 -15.68 2.16 -6.69
C TRP A 289 -16.65 1.07 -6.22
N ILE A 290 -16.87 0.92 -4.92
CA ILE A 290 -17.91 0.03 -4.37
C ILE A 290 -19.30 0.39 -4.95
N THR A 291 -19.60 1.68 -5.04
CA THR A 291 -20.86 2.19 -5.63
C THR A 291 -20.95 1.84 -7.12
N ALA A 292 -19.90 2.14 -7.90
CA ALA A 292 -19.85 1.86 -9.34
C ALA A 292 -19.85 0.36 -9.68
N CYS A 293 -19.31 -0.47 -8.80
CA CYS A 293 -19.36 -1.92 -8.90
C CYS A 293 -20.78 -2.48 -8.78
N ASN A 294 -21.68 -1.82 -8.03
CA ASN A 294 -23.08 -2.22 -7.86
C ASN A 294 -23.26 -3.73 -7.55
N GLY A 295 -22.42 -4.28 -6.67
CA GLY A 295 -22.40 -5.70 -6.30
C GLY A 295 -21.75 -6.67 -7.30
N GLN A 296 -21.30 -6.22 -8.48
CA GLN A 296 -20.79 -7.09 -9.55
C GLN A 296 -19.28 -7.37 -9.48
N CYS A 297 -18.51 -6.52 -8.79
CA CYS A 297 -17.07 -6.72 -8.58
C CYS A 297 -16.80 -7.80 -7.54
N LYS A 298 -16.02 -8.82 -7.91
CA LYS A 298 -15.57 -9.89 -7.01
C LYS A 298 -14.33 -9.43 -6.23
N PHE A 299 -14.38 -9.49 -4.91
CA PHE A 299 -13.23 -9.28 -4.02
C PHE A 299 -13.48 -9.96 -2.66
N ASP A 300 -12.44 -10.49 -2.06
CA ASP A 300 -12.42 -11.21 -0.79
C ASP A 300 -11.79 -10.37 0.33
N PHE A 301 -10.76 -9.59 0.01
CA PHE A 301 -10.00 -8.75 0.94
C PHE A 301 -9.75 -7.35 0.36
N VAL A 302 -9.32 -6.42 1.21
CA VAL A 302 -9.13 -5.01 0.86
C VAL A 302 -7.68 -4.59 1.15
N PRO A 303 -6.78 -4.56 0.14
CA PRO A 303 -5.49 -3.92 0.30
C PRO A 303 -5.64 -2.40 0.45
N ILE A 304 -4.82 -1.80 1.32
CA ILE A 304 -4.70 -0.35 1.54
C ILE A 304 -3.24 0.02 1.73
N HIS A 305 -2.86 1.25 1.36
CA HIS A 305 -1.53 1.79 1.61
C HIS A 305 -1.54 2.84 2.74
N PHE A 306 -0.45 2.93 3.51
CA PHE A 306 -0.29 3.97 4.52
C PHE A 306 1.13 4.54 4.56
N TYR A 307 1.24 5.78 4.10
CA TYR A 307 2.42 6.61 4.29
C TYR A 307 2.11 7.65 5.38
N GLY A 308 2.81 7.54 6.51
CA GLY A 308 2.63 8.40 7.68
C GLY A 308 3.62 8.11 8.79
N THR A 309 3.76 9.04 9.74
CA THR A 309 4.82 9.01 10.78
C THR A 309 4.33 8.65 12.19
N ASN A 310 3.04 8.35 12.35
CA ASN A 310 2.41 7.97 13.63
C ASN A 310 1.70 6.61 13.54
N ALA A 311 2.08 5.66 14.41
CA ALA A 311 1.52 4.30 14.41
C ALA A 311 0.08 4.23 14.98
N ASN A 312 -0.32 5.14 15.87
CA ASN A 312 -1.70 5.18 16.39
C ASN A 312 -2.70 5.72 15.34
N ASP A 313 -2.20 6.59 14.46
CA ASP A 313 -2.90 7.12 13.28
C ASP A 313 -3.10 5.98 12.25
N LEU A 314 -2.07 5.18 11.95
CA LEU A 314 -2.19 3.93 11.18
C LEU A 314 -3.22 2.94 11.78
N ILE A 315 -3.18 2.71 13.09
CA ILE A 315 -4.15 1.84 13.78
C ILE A 315 -5.57 2.39 13.66
N THR A 316 -5.75 3.71 13.79
CA THR A 316 -7.05 4.37 13.62
C THR A 316 -7.54 4.24 12.19
N TYR A 317 -6.67 4.49 11.20
CA TYR A 317 -6.97 4.38 9.77
C TYR A 317 -7.46 2.98 9.40
N ILE A 318 -6.76 1.93 9.81
CA ILE A 318 -7.19 0.52 9.61
C ILE A 318 -8.56 0.26 10.26
N LYS A 319 -8.82 0.81 11.44
CA LYS A 319 -10.09 0.60 12.16
C LYS A 319 -11.27 1.40 11.57
N SER A 320 -11.01 2.50 10.85
CA SER A 320 -12.03 3.33 10.20
C SER A 320 -12.22 3.05 8.71
N PHE A 321 -11.29 2.35 8.04
CA PHE A 321 -11.36 2.11 6.61
C PHE A 321 -12.63 1.32 6.23
N PRO A 322 -13.39 1.73 5.20
CA PRO A 322 -14.70 1.16 4.87
C PRO A 322 -14.61 -0.19 4.14
N SER A 323 -13.94 -1.19 4.73
CA SER A 323 -13.55 -2.47 4.08
C SER A 323 -14.71 -3.40 3.67
N GLN A 324 -15.96 -2.99 3.80
CA GLN A 324 -17.16 -3.80 3.52
C GLN A 324 -17.19 -5.11 4.34
N SER A 325 -16.75 -5.03 5.61
CA SER A 325 -16.59 -6.16 6.54
C SER A 325 -15.65 -7.28 6.06
N LYS A 326 -14.74 -6.96 5.14
CA LYS A 326 -13.68 -7.86 4.66
C LYS A 326 -12.36 -7.57 5.38
N PRO A 327 -11.45 -8.56 5.47
CA PRO A 327 -10.13 -8.34 6.03
C PRO A 327 -9.32 -7.34 5.22
N ILE A 328 -8.59 -6.48 5.94
CA ILE A 328 -7.64 -5.51 5.39
C ILE A 328 -6.28 -6.18 5.20
N TRP A 329 -5.59 -5.80 4.13
CA TRP A 329 -4.18 -6.06 3.91
C TRP A 329 -3.45 -4.71 3.83
N LEU A 330 -2.35 -4.55 4.54
CA LEU A 330 -1.52 -3.34 4.46
C LEU A 330 -0.37 -3.61 3.47
N THR A 331 -0.62 -3.46 2.18
CA THR A 331 0.32 -3.88 1.11
C THR A 331 1.54 -2.98 1.01
N GLU A 332 1.40 -1.71 1.38
CA GLU A 332 2.51 -0.77 1.53
C GLU A 332 2.37 0.04 2.83
N VAL A 333 3.48 0.12 3.58
CA VAL A 333 3.61 1.03 4.72
C VAL A 333 5.06 1.44 4.93
N ALA A 334 5.30 2.73 5.19
CA ALA A 334 6.59 3.24 5.67
C ALA A 334 6.39 4.42 6.63
N CYS A 335 7.38 4.64 7.51
CA CYS A 335 7.43 5.78 8.43
C CYS A 335 7.93 7.03 7.68
N LEU A 336 7.10 7.49 6.75
CA LEU A 336 7.32 8.55 5.77
C LEU A 336 5.95 9.15 5.43
N ASP A 337 5.78 10.46 5.57
CA ASP A 337 4.58 11.18 5.15
C ASP A 337 4.89 12.05 3.92
N PHE A 338 4.24 11.73 2.79
CA PHE A 338 4.39 12.49 1.55
C PHE A 338 3.68 13.86 1.56
N LEU A 339 2.71 14.09 2.46
CA LEU A 339 2.00 15.38 2.54
C LEU A 339 2.80 16.44 3.30
N SER A 340 3.46 16.08 4.40
CA SER A 340 4.36 16.98 5.15
C SER A 340 5.82 16.90 4.70
N GLY A 341 6.20 15.86 3.94
CA GLY A 341 7.59 15.53 3.65
C GLY A 341 8.36 14.96 4.86
N GLN A 342 7.67 14.65 5.97
CA GLN A 342 8.34 14.15 7.18
C GLN A 342 8.82 12.71 6.97
N ILE A 343 10.12 12.50 7.13
CA ILE A 343 10.73 11.17 7.19
C ILE A 343 11.07 10.86 8.66
N CYS A 344 10.69 9.69 9.17
CA CYS A 344 11.08 9.26 10.51
C CYS A 344 12.58 8.99 10.60
N THR A 345 13.19 9.23 11.77
CA THR A 345 14.52 8.66 12.08
C THR A 345 14.46 7.14 12.20
N LEU A 346 15.61 6.47 12.15
CA LEU A 346 15.68 5.01 12.27
C LEU A 346 14.97 4.48 13.54
N ASP A 347 15.16 5.15 14.67
CA ASP A 347 14.56 4.72 15.94
C ASP A 347 13.07 5.07 16.03
N GLN A 348 12.63 6.18 15.44
CA GLN A 348 11.20 6.46 15.26
C GLN A 348 10.52 5.41 14.38
N ASN A 349 11.18 4.96 13.31
CA ASN A 349 10.67 3.91 12.43
C ASN A 349 10.62 2.55 13.13
N LYS A 350 11.65 2.17 13.89
CA LYS A 350 11.61 0.98 14.76
C LYS A 350 10.45 1.05 15.76
N GLN A 351 10.26 2.19 16.42
CA GLN A 351 9.15 2.37 17.36
C GLN A 351 7.78 2.28 16.66
N PHE A 352 7.65 2.86 15.46
CA PHE A 352 6.44 2.77 14.64
C PHE A 352 6.15 1.31 14.25
N MET A 353 7.15 0.57 13.74
CA MET A 353 7.06 -0.86 13.44
C MET A 353 6.58 -1.65 14.66
N GLN A 354 7.25 -1.48 15.80
CA GLN A 354 6.92 -2.19 17.03
C GLN A 354 5.48 -1.92 17.47
N THR A 355 5.06 -0.65 17.52
CA THR A 355 3.70 -0.28 17.95
C THR A 355 2.64 -0.83 16.99
N ALA A 356 2.83 -0.66 15.68
CA ALA A 356 1.87 -1.12 14.67
C ALA A 356 1.76 -2.65 14.64
N ILE A 357 2.89 -3.37 14.58
CA ILE A 357 2.90 -4.83 14.41
C ILE A 357 2.49 -5.55 15.70
N THR A 358 2.81 -5.01 16.89
CA THR A 358 2.25 -5.50 18.16
C THR A 358 0.73 -5.38 18.17
N TRP A 359 0.16 -4.30 17.64
CA TRP A 359 -1.30 -4.19 17.49
C TRP A 359 -1.85 -5.16 16.44
N PHE A 360 -1.22 -5.32 15.26
CA PHE A 360 -1.64 -6.27 14.23
C PHE A 360 -1.75 -7.70 14.75
N ARG A 361 -0.80 -8.15 15.59
CA ARG A 361 -0.83 -9.48 16.21
C ARG A 361 -1.70 -9.59 17.46
N SER A 362 -2.30 -8.51 17.93
CA SER A 362 -3.25 -8.55 19.04
C SER A 362 -4.60 -9.15 18.63
N THR A 363 -5.38 -9.61 19.61
CA THR A 363 -6.76 -10.09 19.39
C THR A 363 -7.75 -8.97 19.01
N GLU A 364 -7.32 -7.70 19.01
CA GLU A 364 -8.05 -6.63 18.33
C GLU A 364 -7.63 -6.51 16.87
N GLY A 365 -6.33 -6.36 16.57
CA GLY A 365 -5.82 -6.19 15.21
C GLY A 365 -6.21 -7.31 14.26
N GLN A 366 -6.19 -8.57 14.73
CA GLN A 366 -6.61 -9.75 13.98
C GLN A 366 -8.08 -9.75 13.51
N LYS A 367 -8.92 -8.82 14.02
CA LYS A 367 -10.31 -8.61 13.54
C LYS A 367 -10.38 -7.72 12.30
N TYR A 368 -9.33 -6.93 12.06
CA TYR A 368 -9.27 -5.94 10.97
C TYR A 368 -8.26 -6.36 9.90
N ILE A 369 -7.01 -6.65 10.29
CA ILE A 369 -5.88 -6.86 9.37
C ILE A 369 -5.41 -8.33 9.39
N GLN A 370 -5.11 -8.87 8.21
CA GLN A 370 -4.61 -10.25 8.05
C GLN A 370 -3.16 -10.33 7.58
N ARG A 371 -2.71 -9.41 6.72
CA ARG A 371 -1.34 -9.37 6.19
C ARG A 371 -0.82 -7.93 6.10
N TRP A 372 0.49 -7.76 6.20
CA TRP A 372 1.16 -6.47 6.04
C TRP A 372 2.52 -6.65 5.37
N SER A 373 2.92 -5.67 4.56
CA SER A 373 4.21 -5.61 3.88
C SER A 373 4.84 -4.24 4.07
N TRP A 374 6.05 -4.22 4.64
CA TRP A 374 6.76 -2.96 4.85
C TRP A 374 7.46 -2.52 3.57
N PHE A 375 7.27 -1.26 3.18
CA PHE A 375 7.93 -0.67 2.02
C PHE A 375 9.38 -0.29 2.38
N GLY A 376 10.31 -0.42 1.42
CA GLY A 376 11.73 -0.09 1.59
C GLY A 376 12.70 -1.25 1.34
N ALA A 377 12.22 -2.43 0.96
CA ALA A 377 13.07 -3.53 0.49
C ALA A 377 13.57 -3.29 -0.94
N PHE A 378 14.54 -2.37 -1.04
CA PHE A 378 15.23 -1.99 -2.28
C PHE A 378 16.69 -1.59 -1.98
N PRO A 379 17.69 -2.04 -2.76
CA PRO A 379 19.10 -1.70 -2.53
C PRO A 379 19.48 -0.23 -2.76
N ASP A 380 18.67 0.53 -3.49
CA ASP A 380 18.86 1.96 -3.78
C ASP A 380 18.35 2.87 -2.63
N GLN A 381 17.44 2.37 -1.80
CA GLN A 381 16.93 3.06 -0.60
C GLN A 381 17.79 2.81 0.65
N TYR A 382 18.98 2.21 0.52
CA TYR A 382 19.88 1.82 1.61
C TYR A 382 20.31 2.97 2.55
N ASP A 383 20.29 4.21 2.06
CA ASP A 383 20.65 5.44 2.78
C ASP A 383 19.46 6.05 3.53
N LYS A 384 18.24 5.57 3.27
CA LYS A 384 17.01 6.08 3.88
C LYS A 384 16.77 5.42 5.24
N PRO A 385 16.27 6.14 6.25
CA PRO A 385 15.91 5.57 7.56
C PRO A 385 14.69 4.61 7.51
N TYR A 386 14.11 4.38 6.33
CA TYR A 386 13.11 3.36 6.04
C TYR A 386 13.56 2.27 5.05
N GLY A 387 14.79 2.34 4.52
CA GLY A 387 15.36 1.26 3.72
C GLY A 387 15.52 0.00 4.56
N LEU A 388 15.20 -1.16 3.99
CA LEU A 388 15.26 -2.47 4.65
C LEU A 388 16.45 -3.32 4.16
N GLU A 389 17.12 -2.87 3.10
CA GLU A 389 18.27 -3.52 2.48
C GLU A 389 19.56 -2.66 2.58
N ASN A 390 20.70 -3.32 2.36
CA ASN A 390 21.99 -2.69 2.08
C ASN A 390 22.19 -2.61 0.55
N GLN A 391 23.19 -1.83 0.09
CA GLN A 391 23.57 -1.73 -1.34
C GLN A 391 23.85 -3.07 -2.06
N ASN A 392 24.13 -4.16 -1.32
CA ASN A 392 24.41 -5.50 -1.85
C ASN A 392 23.17 -6.43 -1.86
N SER A 393 21.98 -5.85 -1.73
CA SER A 393 20.66 -6.49 -1.62
C SER A 393 20.44 -7.42 -0.43
N THR A 394 21.34 -7.43 0.56
CA THR A 394 21.08 -8.15 1.82
C THR A 394 20.29 -7.28 2.79
N LEU A 395 19.43 -7.87 3.63
CA LEU A 395 18.70 -7.12 4.65
C LEU A 395 19.67 -6.35 5.57
N ASN A 396 19.37 -5.08 5.80
CA ASN A 396 20.03 -4.27 6.83
C ASN A 396 19.40 -4.56 8.21
N ASP A 397 19.84 -3.86 9.26
CA ASP A 397 19.36 -4.14 10.62
C ASP A 397 17.89 -3.72 10.86
N LEU A 398 17.35 -2.80 10.07
CA LEU A 398 15.92 -2.48 10.08
C LEU A 398 15.10 -3.57 9.38
N GLY A 399 15.55 -4.08 8.23
CA GLY A 399 14.90 -5.21 7.54
C GLY A 399 14.91 -6.49 8.38
N LYS A 400 16.02 -6.80 9.05
CA LYS A 400 16.10 -7.90 10.03
C LYS A 400 15.16 -7.68 11.21
N TYR A 401 15.09 -6.45 11.73
CA TYR A 401 14.22 -6.11 12.85
C TYR A 401 12.73 -6.29 12.48
N TYR A 402 12.28 -5.76 11.34
CA TYR A 402 10.92 -5.93 10.82
C TYR A 402 10.47 -7.40 10.79
N LEU A 403 11.33 -8.30 10.28
CA LEU A 403 11.03 -9.73 10.18
C LEU A 403 11.23 -10.52 11.49
N SER A 404 11.69 -9.85 12.56
CA SER A 404 11.91 -10.45 13.89
C SER A 404 10.83 -10.12 14.91
N ILE A 405 10.06 -9.05 14.68
CA ILE A 405 8.87 -8.68 15.46
C ILE A 405 7.77 -9.69 15.20
#